data_AF-A0A915K2M7-F1
#
_entry.id   AF-A0A915K2M7-F1
#
_cell.length_a   1.000
_cell.length_b   1.000
_cell.length_c   1.000
_cell.angle_alpha   90.00
_cell.angle_beta   90.00
_cell.angle_gamma   90.00
#
_symmetry.space_group_name_H-M   'P 1'
#
loop_
_entity.id
_entity.type
_entity.pdbx_description
1 polymer ?
#
loop_
_entity_poly.entity_id
_entity_poly.type
_entity_poly.pdbx_seq_one_letter_code
_entity_poly.pdbx_strand_id
1 'polypeptide(L)' 'MPDKIYRRQMPHKICAKGPCRDVYKSCGLWESENRCDWARHMTRFFDINCARSCRVCKTDATIGKV' A
#
# COMPACT_ATOMS: atom_id res chain seq x y z
N MET A 1 11.08 -9.11 -16.97
CA MET A 1 9.61 -9.22 -17.22
C MET A 1 9.00 -9.83 -15.97
N PRO A 2 8.04 -9.19 -15.26
CA PRO A 2 7.65 -9.68 -13.95
C PRO A 2 6.74 -10.91 -14.09
N ASP A 3 7.10 -11.95 -13.33
CA ASP A 3 6.55 -13.29 -13.37
C ASP A 3 5.04 -13.39 -13.14
N LYS A 4 4.44 -14.37 -13.82
CA LYS A 4 3.00 -14.67 -13.91
C LYS A 4 2.34 -15.12 -12.59
N ILE A 5 2.99 -14.95 -11.44
CA ILE A 5 2.49 -15.38 -10.13
C ILE A 5 1.40 -14.43 -9.59
N TYR A 6 1.30 -13.20 -10.09
CA TYR A 6 0.37 -12.18 -9.57
C TYR A 6 -1.06 -12.22 -10.16
N ARG A 7 -1.43 -13.26 -10.93
CA ARG A 7 -2.64 -13.20 -11.79
C ARG A 7 -3.76 -14.20 -11.46
N ARG A 8 -3.79 -14.84 -10.30
CA ARG A 8 -4.95 -15.64 -9.87
C ARG A 8 -5.54 -15.12 -8.56
N GLN A 9 -6.74 -14.54 -8.69
CA GLN A 9 -7.76 -14.33 -7.66
C GLN A 9 -7.32 -13.61 -6.36
N MET A 10 -7.80 -12.38 -6.12
CA MET A 10 -8.40 -12.02 -4.82
C MET A 10 -9.44 -10.89 -5.00
N PRO A 11 -10.75 -11.18 -4.86
CA PRO A 11 -11.78 -10.18 -4.71
C PRO A 11 -11.71 -9.62 -3.27
N HIS A 12 -11.78 -8.30 -3.10
CA HIS A 12 -12.04 -7.63 -1.82
C HIS A 12 -11.25 -8.12 -0.58
N LYS A 13 -9.98 -7.74 -0.46
CA LYS A 13 -9.29 -7.40 0.81
C LYS A 13 -7.86 -6.95 0.51
N ILE A 14 -7.68 -5.66 0.22
CA ILE A 14 -6.35 -5.03 0.16
C ILE A 14 -5.86 -4.85 1.61
N CYS A 15 -5.44 -5.95 2.23
CA CYS A 15 -4.60 -6.07 3.44
C CYS A 15 -4.06 -7.52 3.56
N ALA A 16 -3.85 -8.22 2.44
CA ALA A 16 -3.54 -9.65 2.46
C ALA A 16 -2.05 -9.89 2.81
N LYS A 17 -1.79 -9.97 4.12
CA LYS A 17 -0.66 -10.62 4.86
C LYS A 17 0.10 -9.75 5.88
N GLY A 18 -0.37 -8.56 6.24
CA GLY A 18 0.27 -7.81 7.34
C GLY A 18 -0.51 -6.59 7.82
N PRO A 19 -0.12 -6.01 8.98
CA PRO A 19 -0.71 -4.77 9.45
C PRO A 19 -0.49 -3.66 8.42
N CYS A 20 -1.50 -2.79 8.26
CA CYS A 20 -1.39 -1.59 7.44
C CYS A 20 -0.16 -0.78 7.85
N ARG A 21 0.89 -0.79 7.04
CA ARG A 21 2.17 -0.14 7.35
C ARG A 21 2.90 0.28 6.09
N ASP A 22 3.81 1.22 6.28
CA ASP A 22 4.81 1.58 5.31
C ASP A 22 6.04 0.67 5.47
N VAL A 23 6.51 0.12 4.36
CA VAL A 23 7.66 -0.80 4.29
C VAL A 23 8.97 -0.01 4.27
N TYR A 24 8.99 1.13 3.58
CA TYR A 24 10.17 1.98 3.46
C TYR A 24 10.02 3.25 4.28
N LYS A 25 11.12 3.69 4.91
CA LYS A 25 11.18 4.97 5.62
C LYS A 25 10.94 6.17 4.69
N SER A 26 11.21 6.00 3.40
CA SER A 26 10.98 7.00 2.35
C SER A 26 9.51 7.18 1.95
N CYS A 27 8.57 6.38 2.49
CA CYS A 27 7.16 6.49 2.11
C CYS A 27 6.56 7.89 2.38
N GLY A 28 6.97 8.58 3.46
CA GLY A 28 6.56 9.96 3.71
C GLY A 28 7.13 10.97 2.70
N LEU A 29 8.38 10.77 2.27
CA LEU A 29 8.97 11.59 1.19
C LEU A 29 8.21 11.37 -0.12
N TRP A 30 7.93 10.12 -0.47
CA TRP A 30 7.20 9.78 -1.69
C TRP A 30 5.75 10.24 -1.68
N GLU A 31 5.09 10.28 -0.52
CA GLU A 31 3.80 10.95 -0.35
C GLU A 31 3.92 12.46 -0.65
N SER A 32 4.92 13.13 -0.07
CA SER A 32 5.15 14.56 -0.31
C SER A 32 5.48 14.90 -1.77
N GLU A 33 6.12 13.97 -2.49
CA GLU A 33 6.43 14.06 -3.91
C GLU A 33 5.25 13.57 -4.81
N ASN A 34 4.09 13.31 -4.22
CA ASN A 34 2.88 12.84 -4.89
C ASN A 34 3.04 11.54 -5.71
N ARG A 35 4.02 10.68 -5.37
CA ARG A 35 4.32 9.45 -6.14
C ARG A 35 3.20 8.43 -6.08
N CYS A 36 2.39 8.45 -5.02
CA CYS A 36 1.23 7.57 -4.89
C CYS A 36 0.23 7.76 -6.05
N ASP A 37 0.08 8.99 -6.56
CA ASP A 37 -0.92 9.31 -7.59
C ASP A 37 -0.30 9.34 -8.99
N TRP A 38 0.79 10.09 -9.18
CA TRP A 38 1.37 10.18 -10.51
C TRP A 38 2.03 8.88 -10.94
N ALA A 39 2.64 8.09 -10.05
CA ALA A 39 3.25 6.83 -10.47
C ALA A 39 2.22 5.69 -10.61
N ARG A 40 0.97 5.89 -10.17
CA ARG A 40 -0.06 4.84 -10.11
C ARG A 40 -0.41 4.25 -11.47
N HIS A 41 -0.35 5.06 -12.52
CA HIS A 41 -0.60 4.61 -13.89
C HIS A 41 0.57 3.80 -14.47
N MET A 42 1.78 3.94 -13.91
CA MET A 42 2.97 3.20 -14.34
C MET A 42 3.23 1.96 -13.46
N THR A 43 2.99 2.06 -12.15
CA THR A 43 3.35 1.02 -11.18
C THR A 43 2.45 1.05 -9.94
N ARG A 44 2.21 -0.13 -9.36
CA ARG A 44 1.55 -0.28 -8.05
C ARG A 44 2.53 -0.35 -6.88
N PHE A 45 3.79 0.00 -7.11
CA PHE A 45 4.86 -0.07 -6.12
C PHE A 45 4.51 0.70 -4.84
N PHE A 46 4.04 1.94 -4.97
CA PHE A 46 3.75 2.79 -3.80
C PHE A 46 2.50 2.31 -3.05
N ASP A 47 1.48 1.82 -3.76
CA ASP A 47 0.28 1.28 -3.13
C ASP A 47 0.55 0.05 -2.26
N ILE A 48 1.49 -0.79 -2.68
CA ILE A 48 1.84 -2.03 -1.97
C ILE A 48 2.82 -1.74 -0.83
N ASN A 49 3.81 -0.88 -1.06
CA ASN A 49 4.92 -0.67 -0.12
C ASN A 49 4.69 0.49 0.84
N CYS A 50 3.82 1.42 0.50
CA CYS A 50 3.53 2.63 1.28
C CYS A 50 2.03 2.73 1.53
N ALA A 51 1.40 1.61 1.89
CA ALA A 51 -0.05 1.50 1.95
C ALA A 51 -0.70 2.49 2.94
N ARG A 52 0.04 2.91 3.98
CA ARG A 52 -0.43 3.91 4.94
C ARG A 52 -0.21 5.33 4.42
N SER A 53 0.98 5.67 3.95
CA SER A 53 1.27 6.98 3.32
C SER A 53 0.40 7.25 2.08
N CYS A 54 0.22 6.25 1.22
CA CYS A 54 -0.63 6.34 0.03
C CYS A 54 -2.13 6.11 0.32
N ARG A 55 -2.51 6.02 1.61
CA ARG A 55 -3.91 5.90 2.08
C ARG A 55 -4.68 4.74 1.44
N VAL A 56 -3.96 3.70 1.03
CA VAL A 56 -4.52 2.45 0.50
C VAL A 56 -5.19 1.64 1.60
N CYS A 57 -4.69 1.75 2.83
CA CYS A 57 -5.31 1.19 4.02
C CYS A 57 -5.37 2.23 5.14
N LYS A 58 -6.34 2.04 6.05
CA LYS A 58 -6.39 2.74 7.33
C LYS A 58 -5.90 1.75 8.39
N THR A 59 -4.93 2.13 9.21
CA THR A 59 -4.68 1.40 10.45
C THR A 59 -5.96 1.50 11.28
N ASP A 60 -6.58 0.38 11.62
CA ASP A 60 -7.70 0.38 12.56
C ASP A 60 -7.14 0.82 13.93
N ALA A 61 -7.14 2.13 14.16
CA ALA A 61 -6.74 2.73 15.44
C ALA A 61 -7.88 2.67 16.46
N THR A 62 -8.83 1.74 16.30
CA THR A 62 -10.03 1.58 17.13
C THR A 62 -10.17 0.20 17.78
N ILE A 63 -9.40 -0.81 17.39
CA ILE A 63 -9.26 -2.06 18.17
C ILE A 63 -8.16 -1.85 19.23
N GLY A 64 -8.45 -1.12 20.32
CA GLY A 64 -7.47 -0.95 21.39
C GLY A 64 -7.70 0.14 22.44
N LYS A 65 -8.95 0.55 22.69
CA LYS A 65 -9.31 1.28 23.91
C LYS A 65 -10.61 0.70 24.47
N VAL A 66 -10.46 -0.28 25.37
CA VAL A 66 -11.42 -0.53 26.46
C VAL A 66 -10.96 0.31 27.64
#